data_AF-A0A2W4WA98-F1
#
_entry.id   AF-A0A2W4WA98-F1
#
_cell.length_a   1.000
_cell.length_b   1.000
_cell.length_c   1.000
_cell.angle_alpha   90.00
_cell.angle_beta   90.00
_cell.angle_gamma   90.00
#
_symmetry.space_group_name_H-M   'P 1'
#
loop_
_entity.id
_entity.type
_entity.pdbx_description
1 polymer ?
#
loop_
_entity_poly.entity_id
_entity_poly.type
_entity_poly.pdbx_seq_one_letter_code
_entity_poly.pdbx_strand_id
1 'polypeptide(L)'
;MVASALGNNSFSNSNSGYSSTSINNINLLNNCPCGADHDADQHQSVMEGMPQDPAELVNDLIRMGHYSDRAQLMAQSWETNTMKADLWQLLEQGSLSNATESQKRICYDLIKMAGGVEEAFSAAFGPQAQEFFTDTLQSSTFRRREFLIKVAAAAAVVTLTGCPSAPPPDETPSKATTNTPNTPPAGLEKTNLKVGFLPITCATPIIMSEPLGFYTKYGLKVELVKMPSWAAIRDSAIAGELDAYHMLSPMPISMSLGLGSTAFPVKLASIENINGQAISVANQHLGKVKEAKDFKGFSIGIPFAFSMHNLLLRYYLAAGGLNPDKDVQLQVIPPADAIAKMTAGQLDAFILPDNVVQRSVFNKIGFIHILTKDIWAGHPCCAFAASQKWIDTNPNTFRAINKAIIDGAAYANNPKNREEIAKAIAGKNYLNQPEPVLKAVLTGKFEDGQGNTLDIPDRVGFDPYPWKSFAKWISSQLVRWNLMPKDKADYKTIAEQIYQTDLARELAKELGQTPPTETERTEKLKFDSFDPAKPEAYIEEQIKQFKV
;
A
#
# COMPACT_ATOMS: atom_id res chain seq x y z
N MET A 1 57.57 -16.97 -0.95
CA MET A 1 58.84 -16.24 -1.13
C MET A 1 58.84 -15.60 -2.51
N VAL A 2 58.84 -14.25 -2.51
CA VAL A 2 59.48 -13.33 -3.47
C VAL A 2 58.95 -13.39 -4.93
N ALA A 3 58.15 -12.46 -5.47
CA ALA A 3 58.20 -10.99 -5.63
C ALA A 3 58.27 -10.68 -7.15
N SER A 4 57.49 -9.71 -7.63
CA SER A 4 57.77 -9.03 -8.89
C SER A 4 57.34 -7.58 -8.79
N ALA A 5 58.32 -6.70 -8.86
CA ALA A 5 58.21 -5.25 -8.87
C ALA A 5 58.01 -4.70 -10.29
N LEU A 6 57.25 -3.59 -10.35
CA LEU A 6 57.47 -2.34 -11.09
C LEU A 6 58.13 -2.36 -12.48
N GLY A 7 57.51 -1.64 -13.43
CA GLY A 7 58.15 -1.15 -14.65
C GLY A 7 57.22 -0.33 -15.54
N ASN A 8 57.31 1.00 -15.42
CA ASN A 8 56.67 2.04 -16.23
C ASN A 8 56.99 1.95 -17.74
N ASN A 9 56.10 2.51 -18.57
CA ASN A 9 56.50 3.32 -19.71
C ASN A 9 55.47 4.41 -20.03
N SER A 10 55.92 5.65 -19.90
CA SER A 10 55.28 6.91 -20.26
C SER A 10 55.66 7.33 -21.68
N PHE A 11 54.71 7.89 -22.44
CA PHE A 11 55.02 8.89 -23.47
C PHE A 11 53.97 10.00 -23.43
N SER A 12 54.45 11.23 -23.57
CA SER A 12 53.79 12.51 -23.29
C SER A 12 53.84 13.45 -24.49
N ASN A 13 52.89 14.39 -24.51
CA ASN A 13 52.93 15.76 -25.11
C ASN A 13 52.77 15.89 -26.64
N SER A 14 52.11 16.92 -27.23
CA SER A 14 51.83 18.30 -26.78
C SER A 14 50.83 19.08 -27.68
N ASN A 15 50.05 19.99 -27.05
CA ASN A 15 49.68 21.39 -27.38
C ASN A 15 49.22 21.90 -28.76
N SER A 16 48.11 22.66 -28.73
CA SER A 16 47.87 24.09 -29.17
C SER A 16 46.40 24.24 -29.58
N GLY A 17 45.64 25.33 -29.45
CA GLY A 17 45.81 26.74 -29.05
C GLY A 17 44.46 27.46 -29.34
N TYR A 18 44.19 28.57 -28.65
CA TYR A 18 42.98 29.40 -28.73
C TYR A 18 42.82 30.20 -30.05
N SER A 19 41.58 30.45 -30.53
CA SER A 19 40.89 31.79 -30.54
C SER A 19 39.94 32.10 -31.73
N SER A 20 38.82 32.74 -31.36
CA SER A 20 38.14 33.92 -31.95
C SER A 20 37.34 33.90 -33.28
N THR A 21 36.18 34.56 -33.16
CA THR A 21 35.48 35.51 -34.09
C THR A 21 34.46 35.01 -35.13
N SER A 22 33.18 35.29 -34.80
CA SER A 22 32.17 36.07 -35.56
C SER A 22 31.77 35.67 -36.99
N ILE A 23 30.46 35.51 -37.26
CA ILE A 23 29.62 36.44 -38.07
C ILE A 23 28.19 35.87 -38.30
N ASN A 24 27.26 36.80 -38.09
CA ASN A 24 25.82 36.91 -38.36
C ASN A 24 25.18 36.21 -39.58
N ASN A 25 23.87 35.94 -39.37
CA ASN A 25 22.70 36.01 -40.28
C ASN A 25 22.68 35.15 -41.55
N ILE A 26 21.63 34.31 -41.68
CA ILE A 26 20.54 34.41 -42.70
C ILE A 26 19.65 33.14 -42.66
N ASN A 27 18.33 33.37 -42.69
CA ASN A 27 17.19 32.50 -43.06
C ASN A 27 16.61 31.47 -42.07
N LEU A 28 15.65 31.97 -41.29
CA LEU A 28 14.36 31.33 -41.05
C LEU A 28 13.64 31.07 -42.38
N LEU A 29 13.58 29.82 -42.84
CA LEU A 29 12.58 29.32 -43.79
C LEU A 29 12.28 27.84 -43.46
N ASN A 30 11.06 27.64 -42.95
CA ASN A 30 10.09 26.59 -43.27
C ASN A 30 10.56 25.13 -43.37
N ASN A 31 10.02 24.30 -42.47
CA ASN A 31 9.55 22.97 -42.86
C ASN A 31 8.21 22.69 -42.17
N CYS A 32 7.13 22.91 -42.92
CA CYS A 32 5.77 22.54 -42.54
C CYS A 32 5.65 20.99 -42.50
N PRO A 33 4.90 20.38 -41.55
CA PRO A 33 4.83 18.91 -41.41
C PRO A 33 4.29 18.17 -42.64
N CYS A 34 3.63 18.86 -43.57
CA CYS A 34 3.10 18.27 -44.81
C CYS A 34 4.13 18.20 -45.96
N GLY A 35 5.28 18.88 -45.85
CA GLY A 35 6.41 18.74 -46.78
C GLY A 35 6.30 19.44 -48.14
N ALA A 36 5.42 20.44 -48.32
CA ALA A 36 5.34 21.25 -49.54
C ALA A 36 5.37 22.76 -49.22
N ASP A 37 5.89 23.57 -50.16
CA ASP A 37 5.94 25.04 -50.04
C ASP A 37 4.71 25.70 -50.69
N HIS A 38 4.03 26.55 -49.93
CA HIS A 38 2.91 27.39 -50.38
C HIS A 38 2.93 28.74 -49.66
N ASP A 39 2.41 29.78 -50.32
CA ASP A 39 2.47 31.16 -49.84
C ASP A 39 1.65 31.37 -48.55
N ALA A 40 2.11 32.25 -47.67
CA ALA A 40 1.60 32.36 -46.29
C ALA A 40 0.09 32.69 -46.23
N ASP A 41 -0.42 33.43 -47.22
CA ASP A 41 -1.83 33.82 -47.31
C ASP A 41 -2.78 32.64 -47.54
N GLN A 42 -2.29 31.49 -48.05
CA GLN A 42 -3.11 30.29 -48.25
C GLN A 42 -3.33 29.49 -46.97
N HIS A 43 -2.46 29.64 -45.96
CA HIS A 43 -2.59 28.90 -44.71
C HIS A 43 -3.76 29.44 -43.87
N GLN A 44 -3.99 30.74 -43.93
CA GLN A 44 -5.06 31.39 -43.19
C GLN A 44 -6.45 31.04 -43.74
N SER A 45 -6.60 30.88 -45.07
CA SER A 45 -7.88 30.46 -45.66
C SER A 45 -8.25 29.00 -45.37
N VAL A 46 -7.26 28.11 -45.16
CA VAL A 46 -7.50 26.70 -44.81
C VAL A 46 -7.90 26.56 -43.34
N MET A 47 -7.27 27.33 -42.44
CA MET A 47 -7.57 27.29 -41.00
C MET A 47 -8.95 27.88 -40.69
N GLU A 48 -9.42 28.87 -41.47
CA GLU A 48 -10.77 29.43 -41.34
C GLU A 48 -11.89 28.45 -41.78
N GLY A 49 -11.55 27.39 -42.53
CA GLY A 49 -12.49 26.37 -43.01
C GLY A 49 -12.55 25.08 -42.18
N MET A 50 -11.74 24.94 -41.12
CA MET A 50 -11.67 23.68 -40.36
C MET A 50 -12.87 23.46 -39.41
N PRO A 51 -13.42 22.23 -39.34
CA PRO A 51 -14.50 21.89 -38.40
C PRO A 51 -14.06 22.12 -36.95
N GLN A 52 -14.94 22.68 -36.12
CA GLN A 52 -14.63 22.97 -34.70
C GLN A 52 -15.10 21.85 -33.75
N ASP A 53 -15.85 20.85 -34.25
CA ASP A 53 -16.25 19.66 -33.49
C ASP A 53 -15.14 18.59 -33.54
N PRO A 54 -14.59 18.17 -32.38
CA PRO A 54 -13.52 17.17 -32.31
C PRO A 54 -13.83 15.84 -33.01
N ALA A 55 -15.10 15.43 -33.09
CA ALA A 55 -15.47 14.16 -33.71
C ALA A 55 -15.39 14.21 -35.25
N GLU A 56 -15.75 15.34 -35.86
CA GLU A 56 -15.62 15.53 -37.30
C GLU A 56 -14.16 15.74 -37.72
N LEU A 57 -13.38 16.40 -36.88
CA LEU A 57 -11.93 16.59 -37.04
C LEU A 57 -11.19 15.24 -37.10
N VAL A 58 -11.58 14.29 -36.25
CA VAL A 58 -11.01 12.93 -36.26
C VAL A 58 -11.45 12.14 -37.50
N ASN A 59 -12.70 12.28 -37.94
CA ASN A 59 -13.18 11.63 -39.17
C ASN A 59 -12.48 12.15 -40.43
N ASP A 60 -12.20 13.45 -40.53
CA ASP A 60 -11.45 14.01 -41.65
C ASP A 60 -9.98 13.56 -41.61
N LEU A 61 -9.36 13.45 -40.43
CA LEU A 61 -8.01 12.89 -40.29
C LEU A 61 -7.93 11.40 -40.69
N ILE A 62 -9.02 10.64 -40.51
CA ILE A 62 -9.14 9.26 -41.00
C ILE A 62 -9.30 9.25 -42.53
N ARG A 63 -10.17 10.10 -43.09
CA ARG A 63 -10.37 10.21 -44.56
C ARG A 63 -9.13 10.67 -45.31
N MET A 64 -8.32 11.53 -44.69
CA MET A 64 -7.02 11.97 -45.20
C MET A 64 -5.92 10.91 -45.01
N GLY A 65 -6.23 9.75 -44.41
CA GLY A 65 -5.34 8.60 -44.31
C GLY A 65 -4.30 8.70 -43.19
N HIS A 66 -4.41 9.67 -42.28
CA HIS A 66 -3.47 9.83 -41.17
C HIS A 66 -3.72 8.85 -40.02
N TYR A 67 -4.93 8.31 -39.91
CA TYR A 67 -5.25 7.18 -39.03
C TYR A 67 -5.94 6.08 -39.83
N SER A 68 -5.48 4.84 -39.67
CA SER A 68 -6.08 3.68 -40.34
C SER A 68 -7.17 3.04 -39.49
N ASP A 69 -8.12 2.34 -40.12
CA ASP A 69 -9.19 1.54 -39.49
C ASP A 69 -8.67 0.56 -38.41
N ARG A 70 -7.36 0.28 -38.42
CA ARG A 70 -6.63 -0.51 -37.43
C ARG A 70 -6.60 0.12 -36.03
N ALA A 71 -6.69 1.44 -35.91
CA ALA A 71 -6.75 2.13 -34.62
C ALA A 71 -8.08 1.88 -33.89
N GLN A 72 -9.16 1.66 -34.63
CA GLN A 72 -10.48 1.32 -34.08
C GLN A 72 -10.53 -0.15 -33.61
N LEU A 73 -9.86 -1.05 -34.33
CA LEU A 73 -9.64 -2.44 -33.91
C LEU A 73 -8.73 -2.54 -32.66
N MET A 74 -7.81 -1.60 -32.47
CA MET A 74 -6.95 -1.52 -31.29
C MET A 74 -7.75 -1.28 -30.00
N ALA A 75 -8.82 -0.46 -30.06
CA ALA A 75 -9.73 -0.23 -28.93
C ALA A 75 -10.61 -1.45 -28.60
N GLN A 76 -10.86 -2.33 -29.59
CA GLN A 76 -11.61 -3.58 -29.40
C GLN A 76 -10.71 -4.76 -29.00
N SER A 77 -9.39 -4.66 -29.18
CA SER A 77 -8.40 -5.70 -28.90
C SER A 77 -8.00 -5.87 -27.42
N TRP A 78 -8.69 -5.22 -26.49
CA TRP A 78 -8.46 -5.34 -25.04
C TRP A 78 -8.97 -6.67 -24.42
N GLU A 79 -9.41 -7.63 -25.22
CA GLU A 79 -9.78 -8.98 -24.75
C GLU A 79 -8.65 -9.99 -24.96
N THR A 80 -8.32 -10.66 -23.87
CA THR A 80 -7.14 -11.50 -23.61
C THR A 80 -6.99 -12.70 -24.57
N ASN A 81 -5.98 -12.61 -25.44
CA ASN A 81 -5.09 -13.71 -25.88
C ASN A 81 -3.95 -13.19 -26.79
N THR A 82 -4.09 -11.99 -27.35
CA THR A 82 -3.03 -11.26 -28.07
C THR A 82 -2.02 -10.57 -27.17
N MET A 83 -2.34 -10.31 -25.89
CA MET A 83 -1.40 -9.72 -24.93
C MET A 83 -0.11 -10.57 -24.79
N LYS A 84 -0.20 -11.90 -24.90
CA LYS A 84 0.98 -12.77 -24.97
C LYS A 84 1.82 -12.48 -26.22
N ALA A 85 1.21 -12.39 -27.40
CA ALA A 85 1.93 -12.15 -28.66
C ALA A 85 2.54 -10.74 -28.73
N ASP A 86 1.86 -9.72 -28.19
CA ASP A 86 2.33 -8.34 -28.20
C ASP A 86 3.43 -8.08 -27.15
N LEU A 87 3.37 -8.73 -25.97
CA LEU A 87 4.49 -8.74 -25.01
C LEU A 87 5.73 -9.46 -25.58
N TRP A 88 5.52 -10.55 -26.33
CA TRP A 88 6.57 -11.22 -27.08
C TRP A 88 7.18 -10.32 -28.15
N GLN A 89 6.36 -9.59 -28.90
CA GLN A 89 6.82 -8.67 -29.93
C GLN A 89 7.54 -7.45 -29.33
N LEU A 90 7.11 -6.96 -28.17
CA LEU A 90 7.78 -5.90 -27.40
C LEU A 90 9.14 -6.34 -26.82
N LEU A 91 9.28 -7.60 -26.41
CA LEU A 91 10.57 -8.16 -25.98
C LEU A 91 11.55 -8.32 -27.14
N GLU A 92 11.06 -8.72 -28.32
CA GLU A 92 11.84 -8.80 -29.57
C GLU A 92 12.25 -7.42 -30.11
N GLN A 93 11.33 -6.44 -30.11
CA GLN A 93 11.56 -5.08 -30.60
C GLN A 93 12.30 -4.19 -29.58
N GLY A 94 12.31 -4.57 -28.29
CA GLY A 94 12.97 -3.89 -27.19
C GLY A 94 14.33 -4.49 -26.81
N SER A 95 14.47 -4.95 -25.57
CA SER A 95 15.75 -5.39 -24.95
C SER A 95 16.54 -6.46 -25.71
N LEU A 96 15.93 -7.21 -26.64
CA LEU A 96 16.60 -8.24 -27.45
C LEU A 96 16.88 -7.81 -28.90
N SER A 97 16.50 -6.60 -29.30
CA SER A 97 16.67 -6.08 -30.67
C SER A 97 18.12 -6.10 -31.16
N ASN A 98 19.07 -5.83 -30.25
CA ASN A 98 20.52 -5.84 -30.51
C ASN A 98 21.24 -7.12 -30.04
N ALA A 99 20.50 -8.14 -29.58
CA ALA A 99 21.08 -9.40 -29.12
C ALA A 99 21.49 -10.29 -30.31
N THR A 100 22.58 -11.05 -30.16
CA THR A 100 22.98 -12.03 -31.19
C THR A 100 21.96 -13.18 -31.26
N GLU A 101 21.84 -13.84 -32.42
CA GLU A 101 20.87 -14.94 -32.61
C GLU A 101 21.06 -16.10 -31.60
N SER A 102 22.28 -16.34 -31.14
CA SER A 102 22.57 -17.28 -30.05
C SER A 102 21.93 -16.85 -28.72
N GLN A 103 21.98 -15.56 -28.39
CA GLN A 103 21.43 -15.02 -27.14
C GLN A 103 19.90 -14.99 -27.16
N LYS A 104 19.31 -14.66 -28.31
CA LYS A 104 17.86 -14.75 -28.51
C LYS A 104 17.37 -16.18 -28.30
N ARG A 105 18.05 -17.16 -28.89
CA ARG A 105 17.68 -18.58 -28.78
C ARG A 105 17.72 -19.12 -27.35
N ILE A 106 18.74 -18.72 -26.57
CA ILE A 106 18.82 -19.06 -25.14
C ILE A 106 17.65 -18.45 -24.35
N CYS A 107 17.28 -17.19 -24.63
CA CYS A 107 16.10 -16.58 -24.00
C CYS A 107 14.81 -17.31 -24.38
N TYR A 108 14.62 -17.71 -25.64
CA TYR A 108 13.45 -18.49 -26.05
C TYR A 108 13.37 -19.85 -25.36
N ASP A 109 14.49 -20.58 -25.25
CA ASP A 109 14.51 -21.89 -24.61
C ASP A 109 14.20 -21.79 -23.11
N LEU A 110 14.69 -20.74 -22.43
CA LEU A 110 14.39 -20.47 -21.01
C LEU A 110 12.92 -20.12 -20.78
N ILE A 111 12.33 -19.28 -21.62
CA ILE A 111 10.92 -18.92 -21.49
C ILE A 111 10.00 -20.12 -21.77
N LYS A 112 10.38 -20.97 -22.74
CA LYS A 112 9.66 -22.21 -23.05
C LYS A 112 9.76 -23.21 -21.90
N MET A 113 10.93 -23.35 -21.27
CA MET A 113 11.10 -24.20 -20.08
C MET A 113 10.31 -23.68 -18.88
N ALA A 114 10.13 -22.36 -18.74
CA ALA A 114 9.35 -21.75 -17.67
C ALA A 114 7.83 -21.84 -17.89
N GLY A 115 7.35 -22.24 -19.07
CA GLY A 115 5.91 -22.37 -19.38
C GLY A 115 5.25 -21.09 -19.92
N GLY A 116 6.01 -20.00 -20.09
CA GLY A 116 5.48 -18.72 -20.57
C GLY A 116 6.32 -17.52 -20.12
N VAL A 117 6.07 -16.34 -20.70
CA VAL A 117 6.81 -15.10 -20.40
C VAL A 117 6.54 -14.62 -18.98
N GLU A 118 5.30 -14.74 -18.51
CA GLU A 118 4.90 -14.33 -17.16
C GLU A 118 5.55 -15.23 -16.11
N GLU A 119 5.60 -16.54 -16.36
CA GLU A 119 6.26 -17.51 -15.52
C GLU A 119 7.79 -17.34 -15.56
N ALA A 120 8.37 -17.00 -16.71
CA ALA A 120 9.78 -16.68 -16.83
C ALA A 120 10.17 -15.40 -16.06
N PHE A 121 9.32 -14.38 -16.07
CA PHE A 121 9.51 -13.16 -15.29
C PHE A 121 9.33 -13.41 -13.78
N SER A 122 8.34 -14.21 -13.41
CA SER A 122 8.13 -14.65 -12.04
C SER A 122 9.30 -15.51 -11.54
N ALA A 123 9.88 -16.35 -12.40
CA ALA A 123 11.07 -17.14 -12.09
C ALA A 123 12.35 -16.29 -12.03
N ALA A 124 12.45 -15.20 -12.79
CA ALA A 124 13.63 -14.33 -12.79
C ALA A 124 13.63 -13.28 -11.67
N PHE A 125 12.44 -12.82 -11.24
CA PHE A 125 12.28 -11.68 -10.35
C PHE A 125 11.31 -11.92 -9.18
N GLY A 126 10.73 -13.11 -9.07
CA GLY A 126 9.83 -13.50 -8.00
C GLY A 126 10.54 -14.11 -6.78
N PRO A 127 9.78 -14.44 -5.72
CA PRO A 127 10.33 -14.86 -4.42
C PRO A 127 11.09 -16.20 -4.43
N GLN A 128 10.92 -17.02 -5.47
CA GLN A 128 11.66 -18.28 -5.67
C GLN A 128 12.80 -18.17 -6.71
N ALA A 129 13.11 -16.97 -7.19
CA ALA A 129 14.08 -16.78 -8.26
C ALA A 129 15.44 -17.41 -7.95
N GLN A 130 15.83 -17.43 -6.67
CA GLN A 130 17.10 -17.99 -6.21
C GLN A 130 17.21 -19.52 -6.38
N GLU A 131 16.11 -20.27 -6.28
CA GLU A 131 16.08 -21.73 -6.55
C GLU A 131 16.15 -22.02 -8.04
N PHE A 132 15.38 -21.29 -8.85
CA PHE A 132 15.42 -21.38 -10.31
C PHE A 132 16.82 -21.07 -10.88
N PHE A 133 17.49 -20.05 -10.36
CA PHE A 133 18.87 -19.72 -10.75
C PHE A 133 19.88 -20.78 -10.28
N THR A 134 19.63 -21.46 -9.16
CA THR A 134 20.53 -22.52 -8.65
C THR A 134 20.46 -23.78 -9.52
N ASP A 135 19.26 -24.17 -9.98
CA ASP A 135 19.07 -25.30 -10.92
C ASP A 135 19.60 -24.98 -12.33
N THR A 136 19.47 -23.73 -12.78
CA THR A 136 20.00 -23.26 -14.08
C THR A 136 21.53 -23.16 -14.08
N LEU A 137 22.14 -22.87 -12.92
CA LEU A 137 23.60 -22.85 -12.71
C LEU A 137 24.20 -24.26 -12.65
N GLN A 138 23.46 -25.26 -12.15
CA GLN A 138 23.89 -26.66 -12.18
C GLN A 138 23.80 -27.28 -13.59
N SER A 139 22.95 -26.74 -14.46
CA SER A 139 22.65 -27.29 -15.78
C SER A 139 23.24 -26.53 -16.98
N SER A 140 23.91 -25.37 -16.80
CA SER A 140 24.45 -24.60 -17.93
C SER A 140 25.82 -23.95 -17.70
N THR A 141 26.65 -23.91 -18.75
CA THR A 141 28.06 -23.48 -18.75
C THR A 141 28.23 -21.95 -18.92
N PHE A 142 27.59 -21.12 -18.08
CA PHE A 142 27.69 -19.65 -18.18
C PHE A 142 28.51 -19.04 -17.02
N ARG A 143 29.50 -18.17 -17.32
CA ARG A 143 30.46 -17.67 -16.31
C ARG A 143 29.94 -16.41 -15.60
N ARG A 144 29.73 -16.57 -14.27
CA ARG A 144 29.28 -15.57 -13.27
C ARG A 144 29.79 -14.13 -13.41
N ARG A 145 31.00 -13.93 -13.95
CA ARG A 145 31.63 -12.60 -14.12
C ARG A 145 30.95 -11.75 -15.21
N GLU A 146 30.43 -12.38 -16.25
CA GLU A 146 29.82 -11.69 -17.40
C GLU A 146 28.39 -11.20 -17.08
N PHE A 147 27.68 -11.92 -16.20
CA PHE A 147 26.36 -11.56 -15.70
C PHE A 147 26.42 -10.33 -14.76
N LEU A 148 27.39 -10.29 -13.84
CA LEU A 148 27.55 -9.18 -12.90
C LEU A 148 27.89 -7.86 -13.60
N ILE A 149 28.64 -7.90 -14.71
CA ILE A 149 28.97 -6.72 -15.52
C ILE A 149 27.71 -6.13 -16.19
N LYS A 150 26.78 -6.99 -16.63
CA LYS A 150 25.55 -6.56 -17.31
C LYS A 150 24.48 -6.04 -16.35
N VAL A 151 24.40 -6.60 -15.13
CA VAL A 151 23.51 -6.09 -14.08
C VAL A 151 24.00 -4.72 -13.55
N ALA A 152 25.31 -4.50 -13.44
CA ALA A 152 25.87 -3.21 -13.04
C ALA A 152 25.61 -2.09 -14.07
N ALA A 153 25.54 -2.41 -15.36
CA ALA A 153 25.22 -1.45 -16.42
C ALA A 153 23.74 -0.99 -16.38
N ALA A 154 22.82 -1.83 -15.88
CA ALA A 154 21.41 -1.48 -15.74
C ALA A 154 21.14 -0.52 -14.57
N ALA A 155 21.97 -0.55 -13.51
CA ALA A 155 21.85 0.35 -12.37
C ALA A 155 22.31 1.80 -12.66
N ALA A 156 23.07 2.02 -13.74
CA ALA A 156 23.60 3.35 -14.11
C ALA A 156 22.64 4.23 -14.94
N VAL A 157 21.45 3.73 -15.31
CA VAL A 157 20.49 4.46 -16.17
C VAL A 157 19.39 5.19 -15.37
N VAL A 158 19.34 5.05 -14.03
CA VAL A 158 18.27 5.64 -13.19
C VAL A 158 18.68 6.93 -12.44
N THR A 159 19.83 7.54 -12.74
CA THR A 159 20.33 8.70 -11.95
C THR A 159 20.51 10.03 -12.68
N LEU A 160 19.81 10.28 -13.79
CA LEU A 160 19.79 11.63 -14.39
C LEU A 160 18.40 12.01 -14.90
N THR A 161 17.59 12.63 -14.05
CA THR A 161 16.83 13.88 -14.33
C THR A 161 15.99 14.24 -13.12
N GLY A 162 16.36 15.29 -12.37
CA GLY A 162 15.50 15.82 -11.32
C GLY A 162 16.09 17.06 -10.65
N CYS A 163 15.81 18.25 -11.22
CA CYS A 163 15.68 19.54 -10.52
C CYS A 163 15.22 20.65 -11.50
N PRO A 164 14.68 21.81 -11.03
CA PRO A 164 13.27 22.17 -11.19
C PRO A 164 13.02 23.51 -11.93
N SER A 165 11.76 23.78 -12.31
CA SER A 165 11.34 25.11 -12.81
C SER A 165 10.10 25.61 -12.06
N ALA A 166 10.23 26.77 -11.41
CA ALA A 166 9.14 27.55 -10.82
C ALA A 166 8.48 28.49 -11.85
N PRO A 167 7.25 29.00 -11.62
CA PRO A 167 6.73 30.17 -12.31
C PRO A 167 6.57 31.41 -11.38
N PRO A 168 6.49 32.66 -11.93
CA PRO A 168 6.38 33.92 -11.17
C PRO A 168 4.91 34.36 -10.89
N PRO A 169 4.69 35.44 -10.10
CA PRO A 169 3.44 35.74 -9.40
C PRO A 169 2.54 36.80 -10.08
N ASP A 170 1.44 37.15 -9.37
CA ASP A 170 0.40 38.18 -9.58
C ASP A 170 -0.92 37.66 -10.17
N GLU A 171 -2.12 37.98 -9.69
CA GLU A 171 -2.63 38.95 -8.71
C GLU A 171 -4.04 38.47 -8.24
N THR A 172 -4.39 38.64 -6.97
CA THR A 172 -5.75 38.40 -6.40
C THR A 172 -6.70 39.59 -6.61
N PRO A 173 -8.03 39.39 -6.47
CA PRO A 173 -8.70 39.75 -5.19
C PRO A 173 -9.71 38.67 -4.71
N SER A 174 -9.66 38.23 -3.43
CA SER A 174 -10.52 38.66 -2.29
C SER A 174 -12.00 38.21 -2.42
N LYS A 175 -12.71 37.53 -1.50
CA LYS A 175 -12.66 37.46 -0.02
C LYS A 175 -13.70 36.42 0.44
N ALA A 176 -13.40 35.59 1.44
CA ALA A 176 -14.37 35.10 2.43
C ALA A 176 -13.62 34.66 3.69
N THR A 177 -13.72 35.51 4.71
CA THR A 177 -13.09 35.41 6.03
C THR A 177 -13.77 34.40 6.95
N THR A 178 -12.99 33.48 7.54
CA THR A 178 -13.20 33.03 8.92
C THR A 178 -11.86 32.99 9.64
N ASN A 179 -11.78 33.74 10.73
CA ASN A 179 -10.57 33.94 11.53
C ASN A 179 -10.30 32.71 12.41
N THR A 180 -9.12 32.11 12.29
CA THR A 180 -8.42 31.44 13.39
C THR A 180 -6.92 31.77 13.30
N PRO A 181 -6.22 32.03 14.42
CA PRO A 181 -4.81 32.41 14.36
C PRO A 181 -3.93 31.16 14.14
N ASN A 182 -3.46 30.95 12.91
CA ASN A 182 -2.44 29.95 12.59
C ASN A 182 -1.05 30.57 12.75
N THR A 183 -0.43 30.39 13.92
CA THR A 183 1.03 30.38 14.01
C THR A 183 1.44 28.90 14.09
N PRO A 184 2.22 28.36 13.14
CA PRO A 184 2.75 27.01 13.26
C PRO A 184 3.52 26.88 14.58
N PRO A 185 3.51 25.71 15.24
CA PRO A 185 4.26 25.55 16.49
C PRO A 185 5.71 25.96 16.28
N ALA A 186 6.19 26.96 17.01
CA ALA A 186 7.60 27.31 17.00
C ALA A 186 8.40 26.10 17.56
N GLY A 187 9.43 25.65 16.84
CA GLY A 187 10.36 24.62 17.33
C GLY A 187 10.15 23.19 16.82
N LEU A 188 9.51 22.97 15.66
CA LEU A 188 9.52 21.65 15.00
C LEU A 188 10.95 21.25 14.59
N GLU A 189 11.38 20.04 14.94
CA GLU A 189 12.70 19.53 14.60
C GLU A 189 12.79 19.14 13.11
N LYS A 190 11.68 18.65 12.57
CA LYS A 190 11.54 18.26 11.15
C LYS A 190 10.17 18.65 10.62
N THR A 191 10.12 19.27 9.45
CA THR A 191 8.85 19.74 8.83
C THR A 191 8.47 18.96 7.58
N ASN A 192 9.44 18.42 6.83
CA ASN A 192 9.19 17.55 5.68
C ASN A 192 9.26 16.08 6.14
N LEU A 193 8.14 15.37 6.05
CA LEU A 193 8.01 14.00 6.54
C LEU A 193 7.68 13.03 5.43
N LYS A 194 8.15 11.79 5.55
CA LYS A 194 7.70 10.66 4.74
C LYS A 194 6.93 9.68 5.60
N VAL A 195 5.71 9.34 5.20
CA VAL A 195 4.84 8.42 5.92
C VAL A 195 4.50 7.23 5.05
N GLY A 196 4.89 6.03 5.49
CA GLY A 196 4.59 4.79 4.79
C GLY A 196 3.17 4.33 5.07
N PHE A 197 2.39 4.00 4.03
CA PHE A 197 1.04 3.45 4.22
C PHE A 197 0.69 2.34 3.25
N LEU A 198 -0.14 1.40 3.71
CA LEU A 198 -0.79 0.44 2.84
C LEU A 198 -2.09 1.05 2.25
N PRO A 199 -2.35 0.93 0.93
CA PRO A 199 -3.53 1.52 0.29
C PRO A 199 -4.82 0.74 0.59
N ILE A 200 -5.33 0.91 1.80
CA ILE A 200 -6.60 0.36 2.30
C ILE A 200 -7.39 1.43 3.05
N THR A 201 -8.68 1.21 3.29
CA THR A 201 -9.55 2.20 3.98
C THR A 201 -9.10 2.55 5.39
N CYS A 202 -8.35 1.67 6.06
CA CYS A 202 -7.78 1.95 7.38
C CYS A 202 -6.91 3.22 7.40
N ALA A 203 -6.18 3.49 6.32
CA ALA A 203 -5.29 4.65 6.18
C ALA A 203 -6.02 5.98 5.95
N THR A 204 -7.36 6.01 6.03
CA THR A 204 -8.16 7.23 5.76
C THR A 204 -7.68 8.45 6.57
N PRO A 205 -7.38 8.36 7.88
CA PRO A 205 -6.86 9.50 8.63
C PRO A 205 -5.54 10.05 8.08
N ILE A 206 -4.60 9.17 7.71
CA ILE A 206 -3.32 9.56 7.08
C ILE A 206 -3.57 10.24 5.73
N ILE A 207 -4.39 9.63 4.89
CA ILE A 207 -4.63 10.07 3.51
C ILE A 207 -5.35 11.42 3.49
N MET A 208 -6.42 11.56 4.28
CA MET A 208 -7.27 12.75 4.26
C MET A 208 -6.63 13.96 4.95
N SER A 209 -5.57 13.77 5.74
CA SER A 209 -4.90 14.87 6.43
C SER A 209 -4.22 15.87 5.49
N GLU A 210 -3.77 15.46 4.30
CA GLU A 210 -3.19 16.37 3.30
C GLU A 210 -4.27 17.22 2.59
N PRO A 211 -5.30 16.65 1.91
CA PRO A 211 -6.30 17.44 1.20
C PRO A 211 -7.15 18.32 2.12
N LEU A 212 -7.27 17.97 3.41
CA LEU A 212 -7.96 18.80 4.40
C LEU A 212 -7.04 19.86 5.05
N GLY A 213 -5.76 19.89 4.68
CA GLY A 213 -4.78 20.86 5.18
C GLY A 213 -4.37 20.64 6.64
N PHE A 214 -4.66 19.47 7.23
CA PHE A 214 -4.31 19.17 8.61
C PHE A 214 -2.80 19.07 8.83
N TYR A 215 -2.02 18.55 7.86
CA TYR A 215 -0.56 18.60 7.97
C TYR A 215 -0.03 20.03 7.98
N THR A 216 -0.46 20.86 7.02
CA THR A 216 -0.08 22.26 6.91
C THR A 216 -0.50 23.09 8.13
N LYS A 217 -1.68 22.83 8.70
CA LYS A 217 -2.18 23.43 9.95
C LYS A 217 -1.17 23.31 11.09
N TYR A 218 -0.40 22.22 11.13
CA TYR A 218 0.63 21.97 12.14
C TYR A 218 2.06 22.21 11.63
N GLY A 219 2.23 22.91 10.50
CA GLY A 219 3.55 23.26 9.96
C GLY A 219 4.30 22.11 9.28
N LEU A 220 3.59 21.06 8.87
CA LEU A 220 4.16 19.87 8.26
C LEU A 220 3.86 19.80 6.77
N LYS A 221 4.80 19.25 6.01
CA LYS A 221 4.64 18.80 4.64
C LYS A 221 4.88 17.29 4.61
N VAL A 222 3.87 16.51 4.26
CA VAL A 222 3.93 15.05 4.34
C VAL A 222 3.88 14.43 2.94
N GLU A 223 4.90 13.63 2.62
CA GLU A 223 4.92 12.75 1.47
C GLU A 223 4.42 11.36 1.89
N LEU A 224 3.32 10.91 1.28
CA LEU A 224 2.78 9.58 1.52
C LEU A 224 3.45 8.56 0.59
N VAL A 225 4.06 7.53 1.17
CA VAL A 225 4.75 6.47 0.44
C VAL A 225 3.89 5.20 0.47
N LYS A 226 3.42 4.77 -0.70
CA LYS A 226 2.65 3.52 -0.81
C LYS A 226 3.54 2.31 -0.60
N MET A 227 3.17 1.48 0.34
CA MET A 227 3.89 0.24 0.65
C MET A 227 3.17 -0.95 0.00
N PRO A 228 3.92 -1.96 -0.50
CA PRO A 228 3.31 -3.11 -1.17
C PRO A 228 2.79 -4.17 -0.20
N SER A 229 3.31 -4.22 1.03
CA SER A 229 2.94 -5.22 2.03
C SER A 229 3.25 -4.76 3.45
N TRP A 230 2.67 -5.45 4.44
CA TRP A 230 2.99 -5.22 5.85
C TRP A 230 4.42 -5.61 6.22
N ALA A 231 4.99 -6.61 5.54
CA ALA A 231 6.40 -6.95 5.69
C ALA A 231 7.30 -5.79 5.20
N ALA A 232 6.97 -5.17 4.06
CA ALA A 232 7.70 -4.00 3.57
C ALA A 232 7.59 -2.80 4.54
N ILE A 233 6.44 -2.59 5.17
CA ILE A 233 6.28 -1.58 6.24
C ILE A 233 7.24 -1.87 7.41
N ARG A 234 7.25 -3.12 7.91
CA ARG A 234 8.15 -3.53 9.00
C ARG A 234 9.61 -3.32 8.62
N ASP A 235 10.02 -3.77 7.44
CA ASP A 235 11.41 -3.76 7.01
C ASP A 235 11.89 -2.33 6.75
N SER A 236 11.05 -1.48 6.14
CA SER A 236 11.33 -0.05 5.96
C SER A 236 11.45 0.70 7.29
N ALA A 237 10.62 0.35 8.28
CA ALA A 237 10.71 0.91 9.64
C ALA A 237 12.02 0.53 10.34
N ILE A 238 12.45 -0.73 10.25
CA ILE A 238 13.73 -1.20 10.80
C ILE A 238 14.91 -0.49 10.09
N ALA A 239 14.82 -0.30 8.77
CA ALA A 239 15.81 0.42 7.99
C ALA A 239 15.85 1.93 8.29
N GLY A 240 14.78 2.49 8.87
CA GLY A 240 14.65 3.91 9.19
C GLY A 240 14.52 4.79 7.95
N GLU A 241 13.92 4.28 6.87
CA GLU A 241 13.79 4.98 5.60
C GLU A 241 12.73 6.09 5.63
N LEU A 242 11.69 5.94 6.47
CA LEU A 242 10.56 6.85 6.60
C LEU A 242 10.41 7.30 8.06
N ASP A 243 9.63 8.36 8.27
CA ASP A 243 9.49 9.01 9.56
C ASP A 243 8.42 8.36 10.45
N ALA A 244 7.31 7.94 9.84
CA ALA A 244 6.21 7.28 10.51
C ALA A 244 5.47 6.32 9.57
N TYR A 245 4.63 5.47 10.13
CA TYR A 245 4.08 4.30 9.45
C TYR A 245 2.64 4.02 9.88
N HIS A 246 1.81 3.72 8.89
CA HIS A 246 0.59 2.95 9.08
C HIS A 246 0.97 1.51 9.45
N MET A 247 0.49 0.99 10.58
CA MET A 247 0.79 -0.36 11.04
C MET A 247 -0.47 -1.08 11.53
N LEU A 248 -0.49 -2.41 11.45
CA LEU A 248 -1.49 -3.21 12.15
C LEU A 248 -1.24 -3.11 13.67
N SER A 249 -2.28 -2.99 14.49
CA SER A 249 -2.12 -2.73 15.94
C SER A 249 -1.19 -3.71 16.69
N PRO A 250 -1.10 -5.01 16.32
CA PRO A 250 -0.12 -5.93 16.94
C PRO A 250 1.33 -5.74 16.47
N MET A 251 1.58 -5.06 15.34
CA MET A 251 2.92 -4.88 14.78
C MET A 251 3.85 -4.12 15.74
N PRO A 252 3.48 -2.95 16.30
CA PRO A 252 4.33 -2.26 17.29
C PRO A 252 4.75 -3.14 18.47
N ILE A 253 3.88 -4.03 18.94
CA ILE A 253 4.19 -5.02 19.99
C ILE A 253 5.20 -6.03 19.47
N SER A 254 4.92 -6.68 18.34
CA SER A 254 5.80 -7.70 17.77
C SER A 254 7.19 -7.15 17.44
N MET A 255 7.28 -5.95 16.89
CA MET A 255 8.55 -5.32 16.53
C MET A 255 9.34 -4.94 17.77
N SER A 256 8.71 -4.30 18.76
CA SER A 256 9.41 -3.87 19.98
C SER A 256 9.96 -5.05 20.79
N LEU A 257 9.26 -6.19 20.77
CA LEU A 257 9.66 -7.41 21.49
C LEU A 257 10.53 -8.37 20.65
N GLY A 258 10.77 -8.06 19.36
CA GLY A 258 11.50 -8.93 18.44
C GLY A 258 10.82 -10.28 18.19
N LEU A 259 9.50 -10.26 17.97
CA LEU A 259 8.72 -11.44 17.63
C LEU A 259 8.72 -11.61 16.11
N GLY A 260 9.34 -12.68 15.62
CA GLY A 260 9.45 -12.97 14.19
C GLY A 260 10.36 -12.03 13.38
N SER A 261 11.12 -11.14 14.05
CA SER A 261 12.16 -10.29 13.48
C SER A 261 13.09 -9.77 14.59
N THR A 262 14.10 -8.97 14.22
CA THR A 262 14.95 -8.25 15.17
C THR A 262 14.13 -7.26 15.99
N ALA A 263 14.42 -7.16 17.29
CA ALA A 263 13.76 -6.19 18.16
C ALA A 263 14.04 -4.76 17.69
N PHE A 264 12.97 -4.00 17.50
CA PHE A 264 13.01 -2.61 17.05
C PHE A 264 11.91 -1.83 17.78
N PRO A 265 12.25 -0.94 18.72
CA PRO A 265 11.27 -0.22 19.51
C PRO A 265 10.39 0.71 18.66
N VAL A 266 9.07 0.48 18.69
CA VAL A 266 8.04 1.25 17.98
C VAL A 266 6.98 1.70 18.97
N LYS A 267 6.49 2.93 18.81
CA LYS A 267 5.35 3.46 19.57
C LYS A 267 4.12 3.54 18.70
N LEU A 268 3.00 3.09 19.26
CA LEU A 268 1.68 3.27 18.70
C LEU A 268 1.12 4.60 19.21
N ALA A 269 0.98 5.57 18.30
CA ALA A 269 0.61 6.94 18.62
C ALA A 269 -0.91 7.14 18.71
N SER A 270 -1.63 6.61 17.72
CA SER A 270 -3.08 6.70 17.60
C SER A 270 -3.61 5.46 16.88
N ILE A 271 -4.82 5.03 17.22
CA ILE A 271 -5.55 4.06 16.41
C ILE A 271 -6.03 4.76 15.13
N GLU A 272 -5.95 4.11 13.98
CA GLU A 272 -6.46 4.72 12.75
C GLU A 272 -7.92 4.36 12.57
N ASN A 273 -8.28 3.11 12.82
CA ASN A 273 -9.66 2.67 12.71
C ASN A 273 -10.00 1.58 13.73
N ILE A 274 -11.27 1.57 14.12
CA ILE A 274 -11.92 0.48 14.84
C ILE A 274 -12.89 -0.24 13.89
N ASN A 275 -13.14 -1.52 14.12
CA ASN A 275 -13.89 -2.37 13.18
C ASN A 275 -13.24 -2.34 11.77
N GLY A 276 -14.05 -2.33 10.70
CA GLY A 276 -13.58 -2.13 9.33
C GLY A 276 -12.89 -3.34 8.70
N GLN A 277 -13.22 -4.54 9.16
CA GLN A 277 -12.78 -5.80 8.58
C GLN A 277 -13.97 -6.76 8.52
N ALA A 278 -13.83 -7.80 7.70
CA ALA A 278 -14.80 -8.87 7.64
C ALA A 278 -14.15 -10.17 7.16
N ILE A 279 -14.81 -11.29 7.45
CA ILE A 279 -14.49 -12.57 6.83
C ILE A 279 -15.31 -12.66 5.54
N SER A 280 -14.64 -12.76 4.40
CA SER A 280 -15.25 -13.07 3.12
C SER A 280 -14.99 -14.52 2.74
N VAL A 281 -15.99 -15.18 2.17
CA VAL A 281 -15.93 -16.57 1.72
C VAL A 281 -16.20 -16.61 0.23
N ALA A 282 -15.49 -17.46 -0.50
CA ALA A 282 -15.66 -17.64 -1.94
C ALA A 282 -17.07 -18.14 -2.28
N ASN A 283 -17.64 -17.67 -3.39
CA ASN A 283 -19.03 -17.97 -3.78
C ASN A 283 -19.29 -19.47 -4.03
N GLN A 284 -18.26 -20.27 -4.30
CA GLN A 284 -18.40 -21.74 -4.39
C GLN A 284 -18.91 -22.40 -3.09
N HIS A 285 -18.79 -21.69 -1.97
CA HIS A 285 -19.24 -22.11 -0.64
C HIS A 285 -20.54 -21.44 -0.19
N LEU A 286 -21.19 -20.67 -1.06
CA LEU A 286 -22.45 -19.99 -0.76
C LEU A 286 -23.53 -21.02 -0.34
N GLY A 287 -24.21 -20.75 0.77
CA GLY A 287 -25.20 -21.64 1.37
C GLY A 287 -24.63 -22.88 2.10
N LYS A 288 -23.31 -23.12 2.03
CA LYS A 288 -22.63 -24.25 2.70
C LYS A 288 -21.98 -23.86 4.03
N VAL A 289 -21.53 -22.61 4.15
CA VAL A 289 -20.88 -22.08 5.35
C VAL A 289 -21.88 -21.25 6.14
N LYS A 290 -22.14 -21.64 7.39
CA LYS A 290 -23.08 -20.97 8.30
C LYS A 290 -22.42 -20.52 9.60
N GLU A 291 -21.45 -21.29 10.08
CA GLU A 291 -20.76 -21.01 11.32
C GLU A 291 -19.28 -21.40 11.27
N ALA A 292 -18.54 -21.08 12.33
CA ALA A 292 -17.09 -21.25 12.38
C ALA A 292 -16.63 -22.68 12.09
N LYS A 293 -17.38 -23.70 12.52
CA LYS A 293 -17.01 -25.12 12.32
C LYS A 293 -16.99 -25.55 10.84
N ASP A 294 -17.72 -24.84 9.98
CA ASP A 294 -17.83 -25.14 8.55
C ASP A 294 -16.56 -24.73 7.77
N PHE A 295 -15.65 -23.98 8.40
CA PHE A 295 -14.36 -23.59 7.83
C PHE A 295 -13.33 -24.73 7.86
N LYS A 296 -13.66 -25.90 8.41
CA LYS A 296 -12.73 -27.01 8.51
C LYS A 296 -12.19 -27.41 7.12
N GLY A 297 -10.87 -27.46 7.00
CA GLY A 297 -10.14 -27.75 5.77
C GLY A 297 -9.90 -26.54 4.86
N PHE A 298 -10.40 -25.35 5.22
CA PHE A 298 -10.29 -24.17 4.36
C PHE A 298 -8.86 -23.63 4.27
N SER A 299 -8.52 -23.11 3.09
CA SER A 299 -7.42 -22.18 2.88
C SER A 299 -7.90 -20.74 3.14
N ILE A 300 -7.36 -20.09 4.18
CA ILE A 300 -7.82 -18.78 4.65
C ILE A 300 -6.69 -17.74 4.60
N GLY A 301 -6.94 -16.66 3.87
CA GLY A 301 -6.03 -15.52 3.78
C GLY A 301 -6.06 -14.61 5.01
N ILE A 302 -4.89 -14.29 5.55
CA ILE A 302 -4.67 -13.25 6.57
C ILE A 302 -3.63 -12.24 6.06
N PRO A 303 -3.67 -10.96 6.46
CA PRO A 303 -2.76 -9.96 5.92
C PRO A 303 -1.33 -10.09 6.47
N PHE A 304 -1.21 -10.55 7.72
CA PHE A 304 0.05 -10.70 8.42
C PHE A 304 -0.12 -11.58 9.66
N ALA A 305 0.94 -12.26 10.12
CA ALA A 305 0.87 -13.09 11.32
C ALA A 305 0.55 -12.27 12.58
N PHE A 306 1.18 -11.11 12.74
CA PHE A 306 0.92 -10.16 13.84
C PHE A 306 -0.16 -9.16 13.44
N SER A 307 -1.39 -9.63 13.29
CA SER A 307 -2.53 -8.81 12.85
C SER A 307 -3.81 -9.09 13.65
N MET A 308 -4.65 -8.07 13.81
CA MET A 308 -5.97 -8.24 14.43
C MET A 308 -6.84 -9.22 13.65
N HIS A 309 -6.72 -9.22 12.32
CA HIS A 309 -7.34 -10.20 11.43
C HIS A 309 -7.02 -11.64 11.85
N ASN A 310 -5.75 -11.98 12.06
CA ASN A 310 -5.34 -13.30 12.50
C ASN A 310 -5.89 -13.62 13.91
N LEU A 311 -5.76 -12.70 14.86
CA LEU A 311 -6.20 -12.94 16.24
C LEU A 311 -7.73 -13.10 16.35
N LEU A 312 -8.51 -12.29 15.62
CA LEU A 312 -9.97 -12.39 15.60
C LEU A 312 -10.45 -13.65 14.86
N LEU A 313 -9.79 -14.03 13.76
CA LEU A 313 -10.10 -15.28 13.06
C LEU A 313 -9.84 -16.48 13.97
N ARG A 314 -8.69 -16.52 14.65
CA ARG A 314 -8.36 -17.60 15.60
C ARG A 314 -9.37 -17.67 16.74
N TYR A 315 -9.77 -16.53 17.30
CA TYR A 315 -10.82 -16.47 18.31
C TYR A 315 -12.15 -17.02 17.78
N TYR A 316 -12.57 -16.62 16.58
CA TYR A 316 -13.81 -17.08 15.95
C TYR A 316 -13.80 -18.58 15.65
N LEU A 317 -12.71 -19.10 15.09
CA LEU A 317 -12.55 -20.52 14.76
C LEU A 317 -12.50 -21.40 16.03
N ALA A 318 -11.73 -20.98 17.04
CA ALA A 318 -11.64 -21.70 18.31
C ALA A 318 -13.00 -21.75 19.03
N ALA A 319 -13.77 -20.66 19.00
CA ALA A 319 -15.13 -20.66 19.54
C ALA A 319 -16.08 -21.62 18.80
N GLY A 320 -15.81 -21.90 17.52
CA GLY A 320 -16.47 -22.95 16.74
C GLY A 320 -15.92 -24.36 16.95
N GLY A 321 -14.93 -24.54 17.82
CA GLY A 321 -14.28 -25.83 18.09
C GLY A 321 -13.24 -26.25 17.05
N LEU A 322 -12.75 -25.33 16.21
CA LEU A 322 -11.67 -25.61 15.26
C LEU A 322 -10.32 -25.11 15.78
N ASN A 323 -9.29 -25.94 15.64
CA ASN A 323 -7.92 -25.53 15.87
C ASN A 323 -7.36 -24.79 14.65
N PRO A 324 -7.05 -23.48 14.75
CA PRO A 324 -6.62 -22.69 13.60
C PRO A 324 -5.25 -23.09 13.04
N ASP A 325 -4.45 -23.87 13.78
CA ASP A 325 -3.14 -24.37 13.33
C ASP A 325 -3.19 -25.81 12.80
N LYS A 326 -4.35 -26.49 12.88
CA LYS A 326 -4.50 -27.90 12.47
C LYS A 326 -5.69 -28.15 11.55
N ASP A 327 -6.82 -27.53 11.83
CA ASP A 327 -8.09 -27.77 11.13
C ASP A 327 -8.28 -26.86 9.91
N VAL A 328 -7.45 -25.81 9.74
CA VAL A 328 -7.48 -24.90 8.58
C VAL A 328 -6.04 -24.57 8.14
N GLN A 329 -5.89 -23.96 6.96
CA GLN A 329 -4.61 -23.48 6.45
C GLN A 329 -4.61 -21.95 6.40
N LEU A 330 -3.85 -21.31 7.29
CA LEU A 330 -3.71 -19.84 7.29
C LEU A 330 -2.56 -19.43 6.37
N GLN A 331 -2.84 -18.54 5.42
CA GLN A 331 -1.84 -18.03 4.48
C GLN A 331 -1.69 -16.52 4.62
N VAL A 332 -0.46 -16.05 4.76
CA VAL A 332 -0.16 -14.61 4.73
C VAL A 332 -0.23 -14.13 3.28
N ILE A 333 -1.14 -13.18 3.02
CA ILE A 333 -1.35 -12.61 1.70
C ILE A 333 -1.40 -11.07 1.78
N PRO A 334 -0.69 -10.35 0.90
CA PRO A 334 -0.92 -8.93 0.71
C PRO A 334 -2.39 -8.69 0.31
N PRO A 335 -3.06 -7.66 0.85
CA PRO A 335 -4.47 -7.40 0.52
C PRO A 335 -4.74 -7.17 -0.98
N ALA A 336 -3.74 -6.67 -1.72
CA ALA A 336 -3.84 -6.49 -3.17
C ALA A 336 -3.99 -7.82 -3.94
N ASP A 337 -3.45 -8.92 -3.41
CA ASP A 337 -3.41 -10.22 -4.09
C ASP A 337 -4.66 -11.07 -3.80
N ALA A 338 -5.40 -10.74 -2.74
CA ALA A 338 -6.47 -11.57 -2.21
C ALA A 338 -7.60 -11.85 -3.20
N ILE A 339 -7.99 -10.82 -3.97
CA ILE A 339 -9.03 -10.92 -5.00
C ILE A 339 -8.62 -11.91 -6.10
N ALA A 340 -7.38 -11.81 -6.58
CA ALA A 340 -6.86 -12.69 -7.63
C ALA A 340 -6.74 -14.13 -7.13
N LYS A 341 -6.21 -14.33 -5.92
CA LYS A 341 -6.06 -15.67 -5.32
C LYS A 341 -7.39 -16.36 -5.04
N MET A 342 -8.40 -15.63 -4.55
CA MET A 342 -9.75 -16.19 -4.38
C MET A 342 -10.39 -16.53 -5.73
N THR A 343 -10.26 -15.65 -6.73
CA THR A 343 -10.75 -15.92 -8.10
C THR A 343 -10.12 -17.17 -8.71
N ALA A 344 -8.82 -17.39 -8.47
CA ALA A 344 -8.07 -18.55 -8.93
C ALA A 344 -8.35 -19.85 -8.12
N GLY A 345 -9.24 -19.80 -7.12
CA GLY A 345 -9.56 -20.96 -6.28
C GLY A 345 -8.45 -21.34 -5.29
N GLN A 346 -7.47 -20.48 -5.04
CA GLN A 346 -6.38 -20.72 -4.09
C GLN A 346 -6.77 -20.41 -2.63
N LEU A 347 -7.85 -19.66 -2.43
CA LEU A 347 -8.39 -19.28 -1.13
C LEU A 347 -9.88 -19.59 -1.08
N ASP A 348 -10.30 -20.25 -0.01
CA ASP A 348 -11.71 -20.49 0.30
C ASP A 348 -12.33 -19.30 1.03
N ALA A 349 -11.52 -18.61 1.82
CA ALA A 349 -11.92 -17.42 2.57
C ALA A 349 -10.73 -16.48 2.81
N PHE A 350 -11.01 -15.25 3.23
CA PHE A 350 -10.01 -14.37 3.82
C PHE A 350 -10.64 -13.46 4.86
N ILE A 351 -9.81 -12.98 5.80
CA ILE A 351 -10.16 -11.90 6.72
C ILE A 351 -9.25 -10.70 6.44
N LEU A 352 -9.82 -9.64 5.88
CA LEU A 352 -9.06 -8.50 5.35
C LEU A 352 -9.80 -7.17 5.59
N PRO A 353 -9.15 -6.02 5.34
CA PRO A 353 -9.79 -4.72 5.41
C PRO A 353 -11.03 -4.63 4.52
N ASP A 354 -12.03 -3.91 5.00
CA ASP A 354 -13.38 -3.95 4.44
C ASP A 354 -13.47 -3.55 2.98
N ASN A 355 -12.59 -2.69 2.47
CA ASN A 355 -12.60 -2.36 1.03
C ASN A 355 -12.21 -3.55 0.15
N VAL A 356 -11.35 -4.44 0.63
CA VAL A 356 -10.98 -5.68 -0.10
C VAL A 356 -12.12 -6.69 0.00
N VAL A 357 -12.74 -6.82 1.16
CA VAL A 357 -13.92 -7.67 1.35
C VAL A 357 -15.10 -7.17 0.51
N GLN A 358 -15.37 -5.87 0.49
CA GLN A 358 -16.44 -5.33 -0.34
C GLN A 358 -16.12 -5.43 -1.84
N ARG A 359 -14.83 -5.41 -2.21
CA ARG A 359 -14.40 -5.65 -3.60
C ARG A 359 -14.69 -7.08 -4.04
N SER A 360 -14.61 -8.09 -3.16
CA SER A 360 -14.98 -9.47 -3.53
C SER A 360 -16.48 -9.61 -3.79
N VAL A 361 -17.31 -8.95 -3.00
CA VAL A 361 -18.76 -8.88 -3.25
C VAL A 361 -19.06 -8.15 -4.56
N PHE A 362 -18.47 -6.97 -4.74
CA PHE A 362 -18.67 -6.15 -5.94
C PHE A 362 -18.28 -6.90 -7.23
N ASN A 363 -17.19 -7.67 -7.18
CA ASN A 363 -16.73 -8.50 -8.30
C ASN A 363 -17.48 -9.85 -8.41
N LYS A 364 -18.44 -10.14 -7.51
CA LYS A 364 -19.20 -11.39 -7.46
C LYS A 364 -18.34 -12.65 -7.32
N ILE A 365 -17.21 -12.55 -6.62
CA ILE A 365 -16.31 -13.70 -6.37
C ILE A 365 -16.53 -14.32 -4.98
N GLY A 366 -17.08 -13.55 -4.05
CA GLY A 366 -17.33 -13.99 -2.69
C GLY A 366 -18.45 -13.21 -2.03
N PHE A 367 -18.80 -13.65 -0.82
CA PHE A 367 -19.81 -13.04 0.04
C PHE A 367 -19.22 -12.73 1.42
N ILE A 368 -19.87 -11.84 2.16
CA ILE A 368 -19.52 -11.49 3.54
C ILE A 368 -20.17 -12.52 4.46
N HIS A 369 -19.34 -13.27 5.18
CA HIS A 369 -19.80 -14.24 6.18
C HIS A 369 -20.11 -13.58 7.52
N ILE A 370 -19.20 -12.73 8.00
CA ILE A 370 -19.37 -11.99 9.26
C ILE A 370 -18.50 -10.73 9.25
N LEU A 371 -19.04 -9.62 9.77
CA LEU A 371 -18.24 -8.43 10.06
C LEU A 371 -17.47 -8.64 11.37
N THR A 372 -16.22 -8.18 11.44
CA THR A 372 -15.44 -8.35 12.67
C THR A 372 -16.00 -7.53 13.85
N LYS A 373 -16.80 -6.49 13.60
CA LYS A 373 -17.56 -5.79 14.65
C LYS A 373 -18.54 -6.72 15.39
N ASP A 374 -19.02 -7.77 14.74
CA ASP A 374 -19.93 -8.75 15.34
C ASP A 374 -19.16 -9.82 16.12
N ILE A 375 -17.83 -9.85 16.01
CA ILE A 375 -16.91 -10.67 16.82
C ILE A 375 -16.43 -9.87 18.03
N TRP A 376 -16.04 -8.61 17.84
CA TRP A 376 -15.66 -7.69 18.90
C TRP A 376 -15.99 -6.25 18.48
N ALA A 377 -17.07 -5.68 19.01
CA ALA A 377 -17.48 -4.33 18.66
C ALA A 377 -16.45 -3.30 19.17
N GLY A 378 -15.96 -2.46 18.27
CA GLY A 378 -14.98 -1.41 18.57
C GLY A 378 -13.55 -1.92 18.73
N HIS A 379 -13.24 -3.12 18.22
CA HIS A 379 -11.88 -3.66 18.24
C HIS A 379 -10.92 -2.75 17.46
N PRO A 380 -9.64 -2.63 17.88
CA PRO A 380 -8.65 -1.89 17.10
C PRO A 380 -8.33 -2.64 15.81
N CYS A 381 -7.93 -1.93 14.76
CA CYS A 381 -7.47 -2.52 13.51
C CYS A 381 -6.05 -2.03 13.20
N CYS A 382 -5.94 -0.89 12.53
CA CYS A 382 -4.67 -0.27 12.22
C CYS A 382 -4.37 0.91 13.14
N ALA A 383 -3.13 1.35 13.12
CA ALA A 383 -2.62 2.39 13.98
C ALA A 383 -1.50 3.18 13.30
N PHE A 384 -1.40 4.44 13.68
CA PHE A 384 -0.32 5.32 13.31
C PHE A 384 0.82 5.13 14.30
N ALA A 385 2.03 4.83 13.80
CA ALA A 385 3.17 4.46 14.62
C ALA A 385 4.47 5.09 14.12
N ALA A 386 5.43 5.26 15.02
CA ALA A 386 6.77 5.72 14.70
C ALA A 386 7.82 5.01 15.56
N SER A 387 9.06 4.95 15.09
CA SER A 387 10.15 4.36 15.87
C SER A 387 10.47 5.22 17.10
N GLN A 388 10.83 4.60 18.23
CA GLN A 388 11.25 5.33 19.43
C GLN A 388 12.39 6.29 19.12
N LYS A 389 13.41 5.82 18.37
CA LYS A 389 14.58 6.62 17.99
C LYS A 389 14.18 7.92 17.26
N TRP A 390 13.21 7.82 16.35
CA TRP A 390 12.73 8.99 15.61
C TRP A 390 11.96 9.95 16.51
N ILE A 391 11.12 9.42 17.41
CA ILE A 391 10.37 10.21 18.40
C ILE A 391 11.33 10.95 19.33
N ASP A 392 12.39 10.30 19.82
CA ASP A 392 13.38 10.90 20.71
C ASP A 392 14.11 12.09 20.07
N THR A 393 14.30 12.02 18.75
CA THR A 393 14.99 13.07 17.98
C THR A 393 14.04 14.17 17.51
N ASN A 394 12.75 13.86 17.34
CA ASN A 394 11.75 14.78 16.78
C ASN A 394 10.45 14.84 17.62
N PRO A 395 10.54 15.10 18.94
CA PRO A 395 9.38 15.02 19.82
C PRO A 395 8.28 16.03 19.48
N ASN A 396 8.63 17.28 19.13
CA ASN A 396 7.63 18.28 18.77
C ASN A 396 6.96 17.97 17.42
N THR A 397 7.76 17.55 16.44
CA THR A 397 7.26 17.06 15.15
C THR A 397 6.35 15.84 15.32
N PHE A 398 6.69 14.87 16.17
CA PHE A 398 5.84 13.71 16.43
C PHE A 398 4.48 14.11 17.02
N ARG A 399 4.47 15.05 17.97
CA ARG A 399 3.22 15.61 18.50
C ARG A 399 2.41 16.32 17.41
N ALA A 400 3.06 17.12 16.57
CA ALA A 400 2.41 17.85 15.48
C ALA A 400 1.75 16.93 14.47
N ILE A 401 2.44 15.87 14.01
CA ILE A 401 1.84 14.92 13.06
C ILE A 401 0.72 14.12 13.71
N ASN A 402 0.86 13.74 14.98
CA ASN A 402 -0.21 13.01 15.67
C ASN A 402 -1.48 13.86 15.83
N LYS A 403 -1.37 15.18 16.02
CA LYS A 403 -2.54 16.09 15.96
C LYS A 403 -3.22 16.08 14.59
N ALA A 404 -2.44 16.09 13.50
CA ALA A 404 -2.98 15.99 12.15
C ALA A 404 -3.79 14.70 11.98
N ILE A 405 -3.25 13.57 12.44
CA ILE A 405 -3.92 12.28 12.39
C ILE A 405 -5.20 12.25 13.24
N ILE A 406 -5.19 12.85 14.44
CA ILE A 406 -6.37 12.95 15.32
C ILE A 406 -7.47 13.81 14.67
N ASP A 407 -7.12 14.93 14.03
CA ASP A 407 -8.07 15.74 13.24
C ASP A 407 -8.61 14.95 12.04
N GLY A 408 -7.73 14.23 11.33
CA GLY A 408 -8.08 13.35 10.21
C GLY A 408 -9.06 12.25 10.62
N ALA A 409 -8.82 11.62 11.77
CA ALA A 409 -9.69 10.60 12.33
C ALA A 409 -11.05 11.20 12.73
N ALA A 410 -11.08 12.35 13.40
CA ALA A 410 -12.32 13.02 13.77
C ALA A 410 -13.16 13.43 12.55
N TYR A 411 -12.52 13.97 11.50
CA TYR A 411 -13.18 14.29 10.24
C TYR A 411 -13.74 13.03 9.58
N ALA A 412 -12.94 11.97 9.52
CA ALA A 412 -13.36 10.69 8.97
C ALA A 412 -14.46 10.05 9.80
N ASN A 413 -14.49 10.22 11.11
CA ASN A 413 -15.49 9.58 11.96
C ASN A 413 -16.90 10.16 11.78
N ASN A 414 -17.00 11.43 11.35
CA ASN A 414 -18.28 12.10 11.10
C ASN A 414 -19.02 11.46 9.90
N PRO A 415 -20.22 10.89 10.09
CA PRO A 415 -20.99 10.25 9.02
C PRO A 415 -21.27 11.15 7.81
N LYS A 416 -21.39 12.47 8.02
CA LYS A 416 -21.67 13.44 6.95
C LYS A 416 -20.54 13.54 5.93
N ASN A 417 -19.32 13.20 6.33
CA ASN A 417 -18.12 13.34 5.52
C ASN A 417 -17.78 12.03 4.78
N ARG A 418 -18.45 10.91 5.08
CA ARG A 418 -18.05 9.58 4.59
C ARG A 418 -18.15 9.44 3.07
N GLU A 419 -19.15 10.07 2.45
CA GLU A 419 -19.33 9.99 1.00
C GLU A 419 -18.25 10.77 0.23
N GLU A 420 -17.95 12.00 0.66
CA GLU A 420 -16.89 12.81 0.03
C GLU A 420 -15.50 12.18 0.23
N ILE A 421 -15.26 11.56 1.39
CA ILE A 421 -14.02 10.82 1.65
C ILE A 421 -13.90 9.64 0.68
N ALA A 422 -14.98 8.87 0.48
CA ALA A 422 -14.99 7.74 -0.45
C ALA A 422 -14.58 8.18 -1.86
N LYS A 423 -15.12 9.31 -2.32
CA LYS A 423 -14.77 9.91 -3.61
C LYS A 423 -13.32 10.39 -3.65
N ALA A 424 -12.85 11.07 -2.61
CA ALA A 424 -11.50 11.62 -2.54
C ALA A 424 -10.41 10.54 -2.60
N ILE A 425 -10.61 9.41 -1.91
CA ILE A 425 -9.58 8.36 -1.79
C ILE A 425 -9.66 7.26 -2.85
N ALA A 426 -10.68 7.29 -3.74
CA ALA A 426 -10.88 6.29 -4.79
C ALA A 426 -9.78 6.26 -5.84
N GLY A 427 -9.25 7.43 -6.20
CA GLY A 427 -8.34 7.60 -7.34
C GLY A 427 -7.00 6.86 -7.22
N LYS A 428 -6.30 6.77 -8.35
CA LYS A 428 -4.98 6.13 -8.47
C LYS A 428 -3.93 6.70 -7.52
N ASN A 429 -4.05 7.97 -7.14
CA ASN A 429 -3.12 8.61 -6.20
C ASN A 429 -3.21 8.02 -4.79
N TYR A 430 -4.34 7.39 -4.43
CA TYR A 430 -4.58 6.80 -3.13
C TYR A 430 -4.88 5.29 -3.25
N LEU A 431 -6.14 4.89 -3.12
CA LEU A 431 -6.49 3.46 -2.98
C LEU A 431 -6.61 2.73 -4.31
N ASN A 432 -6.85 3.43 -5.42
CA ASN A 432 -7.14 2.84 -6.73
C ASN A 432 -8.27 1.78 -6.64
N GLN A 433 -9.38 2.16 -5.99
CA GLN A 433 -10.56 1.30 -5.79
C GLN A 433 -11.79 1.97 -6.38
N PRO A 434 -12.80 1.21 -6.84
CA PRO A 434 -14.06 1.80 -7.29
C PRO A 434 -14.71 2.60 -6.15
N GLU A 435 -15.15 3.81 -6.47
CA GLU A 435 -15.88 4.66 -5.51
C GLU A 435 -17.07 3.95 -4.86
N PRO A 436 -17.92 3.16 -5.57
CA PRO A 436 -19.02 2.45 -4.93
C PRO A 436 -18.58 1.47 -3.82
N VAL A 437 -17.42 0.82 -3.99
CA VAL A 437 -16.86 -0.10 -2.98
C VAL A 437 -16.48 0.68 -1.72
N LEU A 438 -15.82 1.82 -1.89
CA LEU A 438 -15.39 2.67 -0.77
C LEU A 438 -16.59 3.33 -0.09
N LYS A 439 -17.57 3.82 -0.85
CA LYS A 439 -18.80 4.41 -0.34
C LYS A 439 -19.57 3.38 0.50
N ALA A 440 -19.69 2.16 0.02
CA ALA A 440 -20.37 1.08 0.72
C ALA A 440 -19.73 0.79 2.10
N VAL A 441 -18.39 0.74 2.14
CA VAL A 441 -17.65 0.53 3.39
C VAL A 441 -17.77 1.72 4.34
N LEU A 442 -17.51 2.94 3.85
CA LEU A 442 -17.40 4.13 4.70
C LEU A 442 -18.75 4.60 5.25
N THR A 443 -19.84 4.39 4.50
CA THR A 443 -21.20 4.76 4.92
C THR A 443 -21.92 3.63 5.65
N GLY A 444 -21.44 2.39 5.53
CA GLY A 444 -22.11 1.23 6.10
C GLY A 444 -23.31 0.73 5.30
N LYS A 445 -23.57 1.26 4.09
CA LYS A 445 -24.64 0.81 3.19
C LYS A 445 -24.08 -0.09 2.09
N PHE A 446 -24.29 -1.39 2.18
CA PHE A 446 -23.58 -2.34 1.32
C PHE A 446 -24.39 -3.59 1.02
N GLU A 447 -24.00 -4.28 -0.05
CA GLU A 447 -24.45 -5.65 -0.32
C GLU A 447 -23.51 -6.65 0.35
N ASP A 448 -24.08 -7.72 0.90
CA ASP A 448 -23.31 -8.80 1.54
C ASP A 448 -22.91 -9.94 0.58
N GLY A 449 -23.37 -9.90 -0.67
CA GLY A 449 -23.13 -10.96 -1.65
C GLY A 449 -23.99 -12.21 -1.48
N GLN A 450 -24.92 -12.19 -0.52
CA GLN A 450 -25.91 -13.25 -0.28
C GLN A 450 -27.34 -12.83 -0.69
N GLY A 451 -27.46 -11.69 -1.38
CA GLY A 451 -28.74 -11.12 -1.81
C GLY A 451 -29.34 -10.13 -0.82
N ASN A 452 -28.63 -9.78 0.26
CA ASN A 452 -29.10 -8.77 1.21
C ASN A 452 -28.39 -7.43 1.00
N THR A 453 -29.14 -6.35 1.24
CA THR A 453 -28.61 -5.00 1.40
C THR A 453 -28.69 -4.63 2.86
N LEU A 454 -27.55 -4.24 3.43
CA LEU A 454 -27.39 -3.92 4.85
C LEU A 454 -27.11 -2.43 5.04
N ASP A 455 -27.55 -1.90 6.18
CA ASP A 455 -27.30 -0.52 6.62
C ASP A 455 -26.74 -0.57 8.06
N ILE A 456 -25.41 -0.58 8.15
CA ILE A 456 -24.65 -0.70 9.40
C ILE A 456 -23.66 0.47 9.47
N PRO A 457 -24.11 1.67 9.89
CA PRO A 457 -23.30 2.89 9.84
C PRO A 457 -21.99 2.83 10.63
N ASP A 458 -21.93 1.96 11.66
CA ASP A 458 -20.76 1.75 12.51
C ASP A 458 -19.92 0.53 12.08
N ARG A 459 -20.11 0.04 10.84
CA ARG A 459 -19.29 -1.02 10.22
C ARG A 459 -17.78 -0.70 10.30
N VAL A 460 -17.42 0.57 10.13
CA VAL A 460 -16.06 1.08 10.35
C VAL A 460 -16.08 2.44 11.08
N GLY A 461 -15.31 2.55 12.15
CA GLY A 461 -15.14 3.78 12.93
C GLY A 461 -13.70 4.29 12.87
N PHE A 462 -13.52 5.59 13.10
CA PHE A 462 -12.21 6.25 13.17
C PHE A 462 -12.07 6.90 14.56
N ASP A 463 -11.78 6.08 15.56
CA ASP A 463 -11.53 6.51 16.94
C ASP A 463 -10.03 6.43 17.22
N PRO A 464 -9.32 7.57 17.40
CA PRO A 464 -7.88 7.57 17.52
C PRO A 464 -7.35 7.11 18.87
N TYR A 465 -8.22 6.89 19.86
CA TYR A 465 -7.77 6.65 21.23
C TYR A 465 -7.16 5.25 21.41
N PRO A 466 -5.85 5.13 21.75
CA PRO A 466 -5.17 3.85 21.85
C PRO A 466 -5.32 3.27 23.26
N TRP A 467 -6.45 2.61 23.52
CA TRP A 467 -6.73 1.95 24.79
C TRP A 467 -5.63 0.94 25.18
N LYS A 468 -5.14 1.00 26.44
CA LYS A 468 -4.18 0.03 26.98
C LYS A 468 -4.79 -1.38 27.10
N SER A 469 -6.11 -1.48 27.25
CA SER A 469 -6.84 -2.77 27.21
C SER A 469 -6.67 -3.50 25.87
N PHE A 470 -6.56 -2.78 24.76
CA PHE A 470 -6.27 -3.36 23.45
C PHE A 470 -4.90 -4.05 23.44
N ALA A 471 -3.86 -3.36 23.93
CA ALA A 471 -2.52 -3.92 23.99
C ALA A 471 -2.47 -5.21 24.82
N LYS A 472 -3.17 -5.22 25.95
CA LYS A 472 -3.24 -6.38 26.85
C LYS A 472 -3.99 -7.55 26.22
N TRP A 473 -5.14 -7.30 25.57
CA TRP A 473 -5.85 -8.36 24.86
C TRP A 473 -4.99 -8.95 23.74
N ILE A 474 -4.41 -8.10 22.89
CA ILE A 474 -3.55 -8.52 21.77
C ILE A 474 -2.40 -9.37 22.30
N SER A 475 -1.69 -8.88 23.31
CA SER A 475 -0.57 -9.59 23.92
C SER A 475 -0.99 -10.94 24.51
N SER A 476 -2.15 -11.00 25.18
CA SER A 476 -2.70 -12.26 25.70
C SER A 476 -2.95 -13.29 24.58
N GLN A 477 -3.50 -12.85 23.45
CA GLN A 477 -3.77 -13.73 22.33
C GLN A 477 -2.49 -14.14 21.59
N LEU A 478 -1.46 -13.28 21.56
CA LEU A 478 -0.14 -13.67 21.05
C LEU A 478 0.48 -14.79 21.90
N VAL A 479 0.33 -14.75 23.23
CA VAL A 479 0.76 -15.86 24.11
C VAL A 479 -0.05 -17.11 23.82
N ARG A 480 -1.39 -17.00 23.81
CA ARG A 480 -2.30 -18.14 23.61
C ARG A 480 -1.94 -18.95 22.37
N TRP A 481 -1.61 -18.27 21.28
CA TRP A 481 -1.32 -18.88 19.98
C TRP A 481 0.17 -19.10 19.72
N ASN A 482 1.02 -19.09 20.77
CA ASN A 482 2.47 -19.29 20.68
C ASN A 482 3.18 -18.34 19.70
N LEU A 483 2.62 -17.16 19.47
CA LEU A 483 3.24 -16.07 18.70
C LEU A 483 4.12 -15.18 19.60
N MET A 484 3.94 -15.27 20.91
CA MET A 484 4.79 -14.64 21.92
C MET A 484 5.15 -15.67 23.01
N PRO A 485 6.45 -15.86 23.31
CA PRO A 485 6.87 -16.65 24.46
C PRO A 485 6.33 -16.08 25.79
N LYS A 486 5.96 -16.96 26.73
CA LYS A 486 5.38 -16.56 28.03
C LYS A 486 6.30 -15.65 28.86
N ASP A 487 7.61 -15.83 28.77
CA ASP A 487 8.61 -15.03 29.47
C ASP A 487 8.68 -13.57 28.98
N LYS A 488 8.18 -13.29 27.77
CA LYS A 488 8.05 -11.93 27.23
C LYS A 488 6.69 -11.29 27.54
N ALA A 489 5.78 -12.00 28.21
CA ALA A 489 4.39 -11.59 28.40
C ALA A 489 4.16 -10.62 29.56
N ASP A 490 4.93 -9.54 29.64
CA ASP A 490 4.64 -8.45 30.59
C ASP A 490 3.57 -7.52 30.01
N TYR A 491 2.31 -7.90 30.19
CA TYR A 491 1.16 -7.18 29.62
C TYR A 491 1.08 -5.72 30.04
N LYS A 492 1.46 -5.41 31.29
CA LYS A 492 1.42 -4.04 31.81
C LYS A 492 2.49 -3.18 31.14
N THR A 493 3.74 -3.65 31.15
CA THR A 493 4.86 -2.92 30.55
C THR A 493 4.67 -2.75 29.05
N ILE A 494 4.18 -3.79 28.35
CA ILE A 494 3.86 -3.69 26.91
C ILE A 494 2.85 -2.57 26.66
N ALA A 495 1.75 -2.55 27.42
CA ALA A 495 0.70 -1.55 27.25
C ALA A 495 1.18 -0.13 27.59
N GLU A 496 1.94 0.04 28.68
CA GLU A 496 2.45 1.34 29.11
C GLU A 496 3.54 1.89 28.18
N GLN A 497 4.43 1.04 27.70
CA GLN A 497 5.56 1.49 26.89
C GLN A 497 5.16 1.69 25.44
N ILE A 498 4.32 0.85 24.85
CA ILE A 498 4.08 0.88 23.40
C ILE A 498 2.91 1.78 23.03
N TYR A 499 1.83 1.78 23.82
CA TYR A 499 0.61 2.54 23.51
C TYR A 499 0.68 3.93 24.14
N GLN A 500 0.73 4.98 23.31
CA GLN A 500 0.87 6.37 23.73
C GLN A 500 -0.48 6.98 24.16
N THR A 501 -1.23 6.29 25.02
CA THR A 501 -2.60 6.68 25.44
C THR A 501 -2.64 8.05 26.10
N ASP A 502 -1.68 8.33 26.99
CA ASP A 502 -1.66 9.58 27.76
C ASP A 502 -1.36 10.76 26.84
N LEU A 503 -0.41 10.59 25.91
CA LEU A 503 -0.12 11.58 24.88
C LEU A 503 -1.31 11.79 23.92
N ALA A 504 -1.92 10.72 23.42
CA ALA A 504 -3.09 10.83 22.54
C ALA A 504 -4.24 11.60 23.21
N ARG A 505 -4.47 11.36 24.51
CA ARG A 505 -5.44 12.09 25.32
C ARG A 505 -5.10 13.57 25.45
N GLU A 506 -3.85 13.88 25.77
CA GLU A 506 -3.35 15.25 25.90
C GLU A 506 -3.55 16.02 24.60
N LEU A 507 -3.12 15.44 23.47
CA LEU A 507 -3.29 16.02 22.14
C LEU A 507 -4.75 16.21 21.78
N ALA A 508 -5.61 15.22 21.99
CA ALA A 508 -7.04 15.35 21.71
C ALA A 508 -7.69 16.50 22.53
N LYS A 509 -7.28 16.69 23.80
CA LYS A 509 -7.74 17.83 24.61
C LYS A 509 -7.24 19.18 24.08
N GLU A 510 -5.98 19.26 23.64
CA GLU A 510 -5.45 20.47 22.99
C GLU A 510 -6.23 20.83 21.72
N LEU A 511 -6.82 19.85 21.04
CA LEU A 511 -7.68 20.02 19.87
C LEU A 511 -9.14 20.32 20.22
N GLY A 512 -9.48 20.45 21.50
CA GLY A 512 -10.85 20.70 21.96
C GLY A 512 -11.78 19.48 21.90
N GLN A 513 -11.23 18.27 21.73
CA GLN A 513 -11.99 17.03 21.78
C GLN A 513 -12.16 16.53 23.22
N THR A 514 -13.10 15.60 23.43
CA THR A 514 -13.40 15.00 24.73
C THR A 514 -12.96 13.52 24.77
N PRO A 515 -11.65 13.23 24.86
CA PRO A 515 -11.18 11.85 24.92
C PRO A 515 -11.55 11.19 26.26
N PRO A 516 -11.58 9.85 26.33
CA PRO A 516 -11.81 9.11 27.57
C PRO A 516 -10.83 9.48 28.70
N THR A 517 -11.30 9.38 29.94
CA THR A 517 -10.46 9.58 31.14
C THR A 517 -9.74 8.30 31.57
N GLU A 518 -10.30 7.16 31.23
CA GLU A 518 -9.81 5.82 31.50
C GLU A 518 -8.78 5.43 30.43
N THR A 519 -7.73 4.71 30.83
CA THR A 519 -6.75 4.13 29.90
C THR A 519 -7.12 2.72 29.47
N GLU A 520 -7.98 2.06 30.25
CA GLU A 520 -8.37 0.66 30.10
C GLU A 520 -9.87 0.52 30.33
N ARG A 521 -10.46 -0.48 29.69
CA ARG A 521 -11.85 -0.88 29.89
C ARG A 521 -11.98 -2.39 29.71
N THR A 522 -13.03 -2.96 30.28
CA THR A 522 -13.42 -4.34 29.95
C THR A 522 -13.86 -4.39 28.48
N GLU A 523 -13.21 -5.26 27.72
CA GLU A 523 -13.55 -5.46 26.31
C GLU A 523 -14.61 -6.54 26.20
N LYS A 524 -15.74 -6.24 25.55
CA LYS A 524 -16.82 -7.19 25.32
C LYS A 524 -16.66 -7.82 23.95
N LEU A 525 -16.43 -9.12 23.92
CA LEU A 525 -16.35 -9.91 22.70
C LEU A 525 -17.63 -10.75 22.55
N LYS A 526 -17.78 -11.41 21.40
CA LYS A 526 -18.97 -12.18 21.05
C LYS A 526 -19.28 -13.31 22.03
N PHE A 527 -18.25 -14.02 22.50
CA PHE A 527 -18.41 -15.26 23.28
C PHE A 527 -17.97 -15.13 24.74
N ASP A 528 -17.27 -14.04 25.08
CA ASP A 528 -16.72 -13.80 26.42
C ASP A 528 -16.45 -12.30 26.65
N SER A 529 -15.89 -11.95 27.80
CA SER A 529 -15.45 -10.60 28.12
C SER A 529 -14.04 -10.63 28.68
N PHE A 530 -13.22 -9.70 28.23
CA PHE A 530 -11.82 -9.58 28.64
C PHE A 530 -11.67 -8.49 29.70
N ASP A 531 -11.24 -8.90 30.88
CA ASP A 531 -10.79 -8.01 31.94
C ASP A 531 -9.28 -7.72 31.77
N PRO A 532 -8.87 -6.47 31.44
CA PRO A 532 -7.47 -6.12 31.26
C PRO A 532 -6.62 -6.24 32.54
N ALA A 533 -7.22 -6.45 33.71
CA ALA A 533 -6.50 -6.77 34.93
C ALA A 533 -6.10 -8.26 35.03
N LYS A 534 -6.69 -9.15 34.22
CA LYS A 534 -6.54 -10.62 34.35
C LYS A 534 -6.29 -11.34 33.01
N PRO A 535 -5.26 -10.95 32.23
CA PRO A 535 -5.01 -11.52 30.91
C PRO A 535 -4.67 -13.02 30.93
N GLU A 536 -3.96 -13.50 31.94
CA GLU A 536 -3.57 -14.92 32.06
C GLU A 536 -4.77 -15.82 32.33
N ALA A 537 -5.59 -15.44 33.33
CA ALA A 537 -6.82 -16.16 33.66
C ALA A 537 -7.79 -16.19 32.47
N TYR A 538 -7.83 -15.13 31.66
CA TYR A 538 -8.63 -15.10 30.43
C TYR A 538 -8.17 -16.17 29.43
N ILE A 539 -6.86 -16.30 29.17
CA ILE A 539 -6.33 -17.33 28.27
C ILE A 539 -6.64 -18.74 28.81
N GLU A 540 -6.43 -18.97 30.11
CA GLU A 540 -6.69 -20.27 30.73
C GLU A 540 -8.16 -20.69 30.60
N GLU A 541 -9.08 -19.76 30.86
CA GLU A 541 -10.51 -20.01 30.69
C GLU A 541 -10.87 -20.26 29.22
N GLN A 542 -10.28 -19.51 28.28
CA GLN A 542 -10.50 -19.76 26.85
C GLN A 542 -10.01 -21.13 26.39
N ILE A 543 -8.82 -21.57 26.84
CA ILE A 543 -8.29 -22.90 26.52
C ILE A 543 -9.21 -23.98 27.06
N LYS A 544 -9.69 -23.81 28.30
CA LYS A 544 -10.62 -24.75 28.93
C LYS A 544 -11.99 -24.78 28.24
N GLN A 545 -12.53 -23.61 27.90
CA GLN A 545 -13.85 -23.46 27.28
C GLN A 545 -13.87 -24.01 25.87
N PHE A 546 -12.90 -23.60 25.03
CA PHE A 546 -12.86 -23.93 23.62
C PHE A 546 -12.14 -25.25 23.31
N LYS A 547 -11.34 -25.77 24.27
CA LYS A 547 -10.59 -27.03 24.16
C LYS A 547 -9.62 -27.07 22.97
N VAL A 548 -9.10 -25.90 22.60
CA VAL A 548 -8.27 -25.66 21.42
C VAL A 548 -7.10 -24.76 21.76
#